data_AF-A0A814P8W3-F1
#
_entry.id   AF-A0A814P8W3-F1
#
_cell.length_a   1.000
_cell.length_b   1.000
_cell.length_c   1.000
_cell.angle_alpha   90.00
_cell.angle_beta   90.00
_cell.angle_gamma   90.00
#
_symmetry.space_group_name_H-M   'P 1'
#
loop_
_entity.id
_entity.type
_entity.pdbx_description
1 polymer ?
#
loop_
_entity_poly.entity_id
_entity_poly.type
_entity_poly.pdbx_seq_one_letter_code
_entity_poly.pdbx_strand_id
1 'polypeptide(L)'
;MLKTVNEFEQDYDEHSPIWWYTRECFISSIITRALRTMDMRILIKMGLFLRDISKQVEKLQEKKSNSLGSLDVYQCIRLNTSDINKLQENKDKFMSFNTFLLTTTDQELAIKVCSSVQQHIEILSVLFQIKIEHVTSKNTPFIVLNELSYDYKSRKDILFSMTSIFHISHIAKNQENIWQVQLTGTNVNDTSLGAFIEIMNMQTWKEKGWHKLGKLMLSMGEAERAEQLYKVLLEMTDNDDKKEIIRLYEILGNIKYQNGSYGEASHFFERKLQIEQKFLPPYHSDVASTYSSIGVLYSKMGKLEKALLSHQKALEIQKHVLPPNHPDLAITYDNIGTVNRKMGNYPTALSFQQLALQINEKVLPSNHPDLALNYNNIATTYKSMGNQLEALSFLQKTRQIEEMILPSDSSTLAATYDNIGGIYQDMNQYENAAFFYEKALEINEKVLHSNHPELSITYSNIGNVKYHIRDYVSALSFYHKARRIRQISLPPNHPLTADAYIDIGTVYQDMRQFSVALTFYEEALQMQHISLPHDHPDLVLTYMHLGSVHYMTGKYSTALMYYERGLDIGEVSLPDNHKRMKILRQNIALIEKEL
;
A
#
# COMPACT_ATOMS: atom_id res chain seq x y z
N MET A 1 21.03 -29.42 12.05
CA MET A 1 20.08 -28.41 11.53
C MET A 1 20.78 -27.06 11.30
N LEU A 2 21.35 -26.40 12.33
CA LEU A 2 22.09 -25.13 12.18
C LEU A 2 23.32 -25.20 11.24
N LYS A 3 24.12 -26.28 11.30
CA LYS A 3 25.26 -26.48 10.40
C LYS A 3 24.87 -26.48 8.91
N THR A 4 23.74 -27.10 8.60
CA THR A 4 23.22 -27.23 7.23
C THR A 4 22.58 -25.93 6.70
N VAL A 5 22.15 -25.03 7.60
CA VAL A 5 21.63 -23.69 7.22
C VAL A 5 22.79 -22.80 6.79
N ASN A 6 23.88 -22.76 7.58
CA ASN A 6 25.05 -21.95 7.26
C ASN A 6 25.75 -22.42 5.98
N GLU A 7 25.85 -23.74 5.76
CA GLU A 7 26.35 -24.31 4.50
C GLU A 7 25.45 -23.95 3.31
N PHE A 8 24.13 -23.93 3.48
CA PHE A 8 23.21 -23.51 2.41
C PHE A 8 23.37 -22.02 2.08
N GLU A 9 23.61 -21.17 3.06
CA GLU A 9 23.79 -19.72 2.84
C GLU A 9 25.14 -19.38 2.20
N GLN A 10 26.20 -20.15 2.50
CA GLN A 10 27.55 -19.91 1.98
C GLN A 10 27.79 -20.56 0.61
N ASP A 11 27.24 -21.77 0.40
CA ASP A 11 27.60 -22.62 -0.74
C ASP A 11 26.43 -22.83 -1.71
N TYR A 12 25.37 -22.01 -1.63
CA TYR A 12 24.18 -22.14 -2.49
C TYR A 12 24.55 -22.20 -3.96
N ASP A 13 25.41 -21.28 -4.40
CA ASP A 13 25.80 -21.11 -5.81
C ASP A 13 26.77 -22.20 -6.31
N GLU A 14 27.40 -22.94 -5.40
CA GLU A 14 28.35 -24.01 -5.76
C GLU A 14 27.64 -25.29 -6.23
N HIS A 15 26.36 -25.45 -5.89
CA HIS A 15 25.58 -26.66 -6.19
C HIS A 15 24.22 -26.32 -6.80
N SER A 16 23.70 -27.22 -7.64
CA SER A 16 22.42 -26.96 -8.30
C SER A 16 21.23 -27.03 -7.33
N PRO A 17 20.13 -26.29 -7.57
CA PRO A 17 18.91 -26.37 -6.75
C PRO A 17 18.38 -27.81 -6.54
N ILE A 18 18.43 -28.64 -7.58
CA ILE A 18 18.07 -30.07 -7.51
C ILE A 18 18.97 -30.86 -6.55
N TRP A 19 20.27 -30.54 -6.50
CA TRP A 19 21.21 -31.18 -5.57
C TRP A 19 20.85 -30.85 -4.12
N TRP A 20 20.57 -29.57 -3.84
CA TRP A 20 20.10 -29.12 -2.53
C TRP A 20 18.75 -29.74 -2.15
N TYR A 21 17.85 -29.94 -3.12
CA TYR A 21 16.56 -30.58 -2.90
C TYR A 21 16.67 -32.08 -2.58
N THR A 22 17.68 -32.76 -3.12
CA THR A 22 17.87 -34.22 -2.96
C THR A 22 18.79 -34.57 -1.80
N ARG A 23 19.55 -33.62 -1.27
CA ARG A 23 20.36 -33.78 -0.05
C ARG A 23 19.45 -34.09 1.15
N GLU A 24 19.90 -35.01 2.02
CA GLU A 24 19.26 -35.29 3.31
C GLU A 24 19.37 -34.08 4.27
N CYS A 25 18.61 -33.03 3.97
CA CYS A 25 18.57 -31.77 4.69
C CYS A 25 17.11 -31.35 4.93
N PHE A 26 16.93 -30.28 5.70
CA PHE A 26 15.59 -29.82 6.07
C PHE A 26 14.80 -29.22 4.88
N ILE A 27 15.45 -28.86 3.78
CA ILE A 27 14.86 -28.05 2.69
C ILE A 27 13.70 -28.78 2.02
N SER A 28 13.92 -30.00 1.54
CA SER A 28 12.86 -30.81 0.92
C SER A 28 11.70 -31.09 1.88
N SER A 29 12.00 -31.31 3.17
CA SER A 29 10.99 -31.53 4.21
C SER A 29 10.16 -30.27 4.48
N ILE A 30 10.80 -29.11 4.63
CA ILE A 30 10.14 -27.82 4.86
C ILE A 30 9.26 -27.44 3.67
N ILE A 31 9.77 -27.58 2.44
CA ILE A 31 9.04 -27.27 1.22
C ILE A 31 7.85 -28.20 1.05
N THR A 32 8.07 -29.51 1.17
CA THR A 32 7.01 -30.52 1.05
C THR A 32 5.91 -30.29 2.09
N ARG A 33 6.29 -29.95 3.34
CA ARG A 33 5.33 -29.62 4.38
C ARG A 33 4.57 -28.34 4.05
N ALA A 34 5.26 -27.27 3.70
CA ALA A 34 4.65 -25.96 3.42
C ALA A 34 3.69 -26.02 2.22
N LEU A 35 4.04 -26.74 1.17
CA LEU A 35 3.18 -26.96 0.00
C LEU A 35 1.94 -27.80 0.35
N ARG A 36 2.08 -28.81 1.23
CA ARG A 36 0.95 -29.64 1.66
C ARG A 36 -0.01 -28.89 2.59
N THR A 37 0.52 -28.10 3.52
CA THR A 37 -0.29 -27.36 4.49
C THR A 37 -0.68 -25.97 4.00
N MET A 38 -0.30 -25.61 2.77
CA MET A 38 -0.45 -24.26 2.22
C MET A 38 0.08 -23.18 3.17
N ASP A 39 1.24 -23.42 3.81
CA ASP A 39 1.89 -22.43 4.68
C ASP A 39 2.53 -21.33 3.82
N MET A 40 1.72 -20.34 3.48
CA MET A 40 2.07 -19.22 2.62
C MET A 40 3.33 -18.48 3.07
N ARG A 41 3.60 -18.39 4.38
CA ARG A 41 4.78 -17.69 4.90
C ARG A 41 6.06 -18.40 4.51
N ILE A 42 6.08 -19.73 4.60
CA ILE A 42 7.24 -20.54 4.21
C ILE A 42 7.36 -20.58 2.68
N LEU A 43 6.26 -20.72 1.96
CA LEU A 43 6.25 -20.75 0.49
C LEU A 43 6.78 -19.45 -0.11
N ILE A 44 6.41 -18.29 0.44
CA ILE A 44 6.95 -16.99 0.03
C ILE A 44 8.46 -16.93 0.28
N LYS A 45 8.92 -17.34 1.48
CA LYS A 45 10.36 -17.33 1.82
C LYS A 45 11.19 -18.26 0.93
N MET A 46 10.64 -19.40 0.54
CA MET A 46 11.31 -20.37 -0.32
C MET A 46 11.01 -20.17 -1.81
N GLY A 47 10.31 -19.09 -2.19
CA GLY A 47 9.81 -18.87 -3.54
C GLY A 47 10.90 -18.83 -4.61
N LEU A 48 12.04 -18.19 -4.32
CA LEU A 48 13.20 -18.16 -5.23
C LEU A 48 13.78 -19.55 -5.46
N PHE A 49 13.96 -20.33 -4.38
CA PHE A 49 14.46 -21.69 -4.46
C PHE A 49 13.49 -22.61 -5.23
N LEU A 50 12.17 -22.49 -4.98
CA LEU A 50 11.14 -23.22 -5.73
C LEU A 50 11.17 -22.90 -7.22
N ARG A 51 11.35 -21.62 -7.58
CA ARG A 51 11.54 -21.19 -8.96
C ARG A 51 12.79 -21.80 -9.58
N ASP A 52 13.90 -21.79 -8.85
CA ASP A 52 15.19 -22.22 -9.40
C ASP A 52 15.20 -23.74 -9.66
N ILE A 53 14.56 -24.52 -8.79
CA ILE A 53 14.26 -25.94 -9.09
C ILE A 53 13.38 -26.04 -10.34
N SER A 54 12.26 -25.32 -10.41
CA SER A 54 11.35 -25.37 -11.57
C SER A 54 12.04 -25.02 -12.89
N LYS A 55 12.85 -23.96 -12.93
CA LYS A 55 13.62 -23.53 -14.11
C LYS A 55 14.67 -24.57 -14.51
N GLN A 56 15.37 -25.14 -13.52
CA GLN A 56 16.35 -26.18 -13.78
C GLN A 56 15.66 -27.42 -14.36
N VAL A 57 14.48 -27.78 -13.83
CA VAL A 57 13.66 -28.88 -14.35
C VAL A 57 13.25 -28.61 -15.81
N GLU A 58 12.70 -27.44 -16.12
CA GLU A 58 12.28 -27.06 -17.47
C GLU A 58 13.45 -27.11 -18.47
N LYS A 59 14.60 -26.51 -18.13
CA LYS A 59 15.81 -26.51 -18.98
C LYS A 59 16.36 -27.91 -19.26
N LEU A 60 16.21 -28.83 -18.30
CA LEU A 60 16.66 -30.22 -18.45
C LEU A 60 15.67 -31.05 -19.28
N GLN A 61 14.37 -30.74 -19.19
CA GLN A 61 13.33 -31.34 -20.04
C GLN A 61 13.50 -30.94 -21.51
N GLU A 62 13.84 -29.68 -21.80
CA GLU A 62 14.12 -29.21 -23.18
C GLU A 62 15.33 -29.89 -23.84
N LYS A 63 16.31 -30.32 -23.04
CA LYS A 63 17.59 -30.86 -23.53
C LYS A 63 17.62 -32.36 -23.79
N LYS A 64 16.67 -33.15 -23.26
CA LYS A 64 16.71 -34.62 -23.35
C LYS A 64 15.82 -35.12 -24.49
N SER A 65 16.42 -35.71 -25.53
CA SER A 65 15.73 -36.40 -26.65
C SER A 65 15.91 -37.93 -26.62
N ASN A 66 16.09 -38.55 -25.45
CA ASN A 66 16.36 -39.98 -25.37
C ASN A 66 15.11 -40.75 -24.92
N SER A 67 14.73 -41.76 -25.70
CA SER A 67 13.68 -42.73 -25.36
C SER A 67 14.15 -43.62 -24.22
N LEU A 68 13.58 -43.43 -23.04
CA LEU A 68 13.58 -44.47 -22.01
C LEU A 68 12.45 -45.46 -22.32
N GLY A 69 12.72 -46.76 -22.13
CA GLY A 69 11.69 -47.79 -22.15
C GLY A 69 10.67 -47.60 -21.02
N SER A 70 9.68 -48.50 -20.94
CA SER A 70 8.73 -48.52 -19.83
C SER A 70 9.45 -48.62 -18.48
N LEU A 71 9.06 -47.80 -17.52
CA LEU A 71 9.69 -47.74 -16.20
C LEU A 71 8.63 -47.64 -15.09
N ASP A 72 8.80 -48.45 -14.06
CA ASP A 72 8.03 -48.38 -12.82
C ASP A 72 8.84 -47.64 -11.74
N VAL A 73 8.23 -46.66 -11.10
CA VAL A 73 8.83 -45.90 -9.99
C VAL A 73 7.90 -45.87 -8.79
N TYR A 74 8.48 -45.74 -7.61
CA TYR A 74 7.79 -45.90 -6.33
C TYR A 74 8.03 -44.69 -5.43
N GLN A 75 7.00 -44.30 -4.68
CA GLN A 75 7.12 -43.31 -3.62
C GLN A 75 6.15 -43.58 -2.48
N CYS A 76 6.67 -43.49 -1.26
CA CYS A 76 5.85 -43.61 -0.06
C CYS A 76 5.37 -42.23 0.43
N ILE A 77 4.06 -42.05 0.58
CA ILE A 77 3.45 -40.82 1.11
C ILE A 77 2.50 -41.16 2.25
N ARG A 78 2.46 -40.30 3.27
CA ARG A 78 1.50 -40.37 4.37
C ARG A 78 0.28 -39.51 4.05
N LEU A 79 -0.90 -40.10 4.11
CA LEU A 79 -2.18 -39.43 3.89
C LEU A 79 -3.12 -39.69 5.06
N ASN A 80 -4.01 -38.74 5.33
CA ASN A 80 -5.08 -38.97 6.29
C ASN A 80 -6.19 -39.83 5.65
N THR A 81 -7.08 -40.37 6.48
CA THR A 81 -8.20 -41.21 6.01
C THR A 81 -9.11 -40.46 5.04
N SER A 82 -9.31 -39.14 5.20
CA SER A 82 -10.16 -38.36 4.29
C SER A 82 -9.56 -38.23 2.88
N ASP A 83 -8.24 -38.08 2.78
CA ASP A 83 -7.53 -37.97 1.50
C ASP A 83 -7.49 -39.31 0.78
N ILE A 84 -7.41 -40.41 1.53
CA ILE A 84 -7.55 -41.77 0.98
C ILE A 84 -8.97 -42.01 0.45
N ASN A 85 -10.01 -41.59 1.19
CA ASN A 85 -11.39 -41.68 0.71
C ASN A 85 -11.58 -40.86 -0.58
N LYS A 86 -11.03 -39.64 -0.66
CA LYS A 86 -11.04 -38.84 -1.89
C LYS A 86 -10.31 -39.52 -3.04
N LEU A 87 -9.18 -40.19 -2.79
CA LEU A 87 -8.48 -40.96 -3.83
C LEU A 87 -9.38 -42.10 -4.36
N GLN A 88 -10.09 -42.79 -3.47
CA GLN A 88 -11.02 -43.86 -3.86
C GLN A 88 -12.21 -43.33 -4.65
N GLU A 89 -12.81 -42.21 -4.25
CA GLU A 89 -13.91 -41.53 -4.97
C GLU A 89 -13.49 -41.04 -6.36
N ASN A 90 -12.19 -40.77 -6.55
CA ASN A 90 -11.61 -40.30 -7.81
C ASN A 90 -10.81 -41.39 -8.54
N LYS A 91 -11.09 -42.66 -8.26
CA LYS A 91 -10.60 -43.78 -9.07
C LYS A 91 -10.99 -43.56 -10.54
N ASP A 92 -10.08 -43.88 -11.46
CA ASP A 92 -10.22 -43.67 -12.91
C ASP A 92 -10.31 -42.19 -13.34
N LYS A 93 -9.85 -41.26 -12.48
CA LYS A 93 -9.66 -39.84 -12.79
C LYS A 93 -8.19 -39.43 -12.70
N PHE A 94 -7.93 -38.16 -12.98
CA PHE A 94 -6.61 -37.56 -12.91
C PHE A 94 -6.31 -36.99 -11.51
N MET A 95 -5.04 -37.06 -11.12
CA MET A 95 -4.50 -36.38 -9.95
C MET A 95 -3.16 -35.72 -10.27
N SER A 96 -2.83 -34.67 -9.53
CA SER A 96 -1.49 -34.09 -9.49
C SER A 96 -1.02 -34.00 -8.04
N PHE A 97 0.29 -33.84 -7.86
CA PHE A 97 0.85 -33.55 -6.54
C PHE A 97 1.10 -32.05 -6.43
N ASN A 98 0.68 -31.45 -5.32
CA ASN A 98 1.01 -30.06 -4.99
C ASN A 98 2.48 -29.87 -4.59
N THR A 99 3.34 -30.88 -4.80
CA THR A 99 4.76 -30.92 -4.45
C THR A 99 5.57 -31.52 -5.58
N PHE A 100 6.85 -31.16 -5.69
CA PHE A 100 7.78 -31.97 -6.47
C PHE A 100 7.79 -33.40 -5.91
N LEU A 101 7.70 -34.39 -6.78
CA LEU A 101 7.64 -35.79 -6.36
C LEU A 101 8.96 -36.46 -6.68
N LEU A 102 9.78 -36.65 -5.65
CA LEU A 102 10.97 -37.48 -5.74
C LEU A 102 10.54 -38.94 -5.62
N THR A 103 10.97 -39.79 -6.56
CA THR A 103 10.58 -41.21 -6.65
C THR A 103 11.83 -42.06 -6.87
N THR A 104 11.77 -43.32 -6.45
CA THR A 104 12.86 -44.29 -6.63
C THR A 104 12.43 -45.42 -7.56
N THR A 105 13.40 -46.04 -8.24
CA THR A 105 13.20 -47.29 -8.99
C THR A 105 13.29 -48.54 -8.09
N ASP A 106 13.74 -48.37 -6.84
CA ASP A 106 13.87 -49.46 -5.86
C ASP A 106 12.57 -49.65 -5.05
N GLN A 107 11.83 -50.70 -5.38
CA GLN A 107 10.59 -51.05 -4.72
C GLN A 107 10.78 -51.46 -3.25
N GLU A 108 11.85 -52.21 -2.94
CA GLU A 108 12.11 -52.69 -1.57
C GLU A 108 12.42 -51.52 -0.64
N LEU A 109 13.23 -50.58 -1.11
CA LEU A 109 13.51 -49.34 -0.38
C LEU A 109 12.23 -48.54 -0.10
N ALA A 110 11.35 -48.39 -1.10
CA ALA A 110 10.10 -47.67 -0.93
C ALA A 110 9.15 -48.34 0.08
N ILE A 111 9.04 -49.67 0.04
CA ILE A 111 8.23 -50.45 1.00
C ILE A 111 8.82 -50.33 2.42
N LYS A 112 10.15 -50.42 2.56
CA LYS A 112 10.83 -50.25 3.85
C LYS A 112 10.57 -48.87 4.47
N VAL A 113 10.53 -47.82 3.65
CA VAL A 113 10.16 -46.46 4.10
C VAL A 113 8.70 -46.43 4.59
N CYS A 114 7.79 -47.12 3.90
CA CYS A 114 6.38 -47.22 4.32
C CYS A 114 6.15 -48.02 5.61
N SER A 115 6.96 -49.05 5.88
CA SER A 115 6.81 -49.95 7.03
C SER A 115 7.57 -49.50 8.29
N SER A 116 8.61 -48.67 8.15
CA SER A 116 9.50 -48.23 9.25
C SER A 116 8.89 -47.27 10.28
N VAL A 117 7.60 -46.90 10.18
CA VAL A 117 7.02 -45.77 10.94
C VAL A 117 5.73 -46.20 11.66
N GLN A 118 5.63 -45.89 12.97
CA GLN A 118 4.45 -46.17 13.80
C GLN A 118 3.17 -45.59 13.17
N GLN A 119 2.19 -46.46 12.92
CA GLN A 119 0.87 -46.08 12.38
C GLN A 119 0.05 -45.38 13.47
N HIS A 120 -0.26 -44.10 13.28
CA HIS A 120 -1.31 -43.43 14.04
C HIS A 120 -2.68 -43.69 13.38
N ILE A 121 -3.75 -43.79 14.17
CA ILE A 121 -5.10 -44.17 13.70
C ILE A 121 -5.62 -43.28 12.55
N GLU A 122 -5.17 -42.03 12.48
CA GLU A 122 -5.63 -41.04 11.48
C GLU A 122 -4.69 -40.84 10.28
N ILE A 123 -3.46 -41.37 10.31
CA ILE A 123 -2.46 -41.16 9.25
C ILE A 123 -1.92 -42.51 8.78
N LEU A 124 -2.19 -42.85 7.51
CA LEU A 124 -1.85 -44.13 6.91
C LEU A 124 -0.75 -43.97 5.83
N SER A 125 0.09 -45.01 5.71
CA SER A 125 1.11 -45.10 4.67
C SER A 125 0.48 -45.53 3.34
N VAL A 126 0.77 -44.78 2.28
CA VAL A 126 0.34 -45.04 0.90
C VAL A 126 1.57 -45.18 0.01
N LEU A 127 1.74 -46.34 -0.61
CA LEU A 127 2.73 -46.61 -1.63
C LEU A 127 2.15 -46.27 -3.00
N PHE A 128 2.67 -45.23 -3.63
CA PHE A 128 2.36 -44.90 -5.01
C PHE A 128 3.31 -45.68 -5.93
N GLN A 129 2.75 -46.50 -6.83
CA GLN A 129 3.47 -47.12 -7.93
C GLN A 129 3.09 -46.39 -9.21
N ILE A 130 4.05 -45.73 -9.84
CA ILE A 130 3.85 -44.93 -11.04
C ILE A 130 4.45 -45.69 -12.22
N LYS A 131 3.60 -46.10 -13.15
CA LYS A 131 4.00 -46.72 -14.43
C LYS A 131 4.16 -45.64 -15.49
N ILE A 132 5.33 -45.60 -16.12
CA ILE A 132 5.64 -44.67 -17.20
C ILE A 132 5.72 -45.48 -18.50
N GLU A 133 4.75 -45.31 -19.40
CA GLU A 133 4.68 -46.02 -20.69
C GLU A 133 5.17 -45.11 -21.84
N HIS A 134 6.19 -45.56 -22.57
CA HIS A 134 6.80 -44.91 -23.75
C HIS A 134 7.11 -43.41 -23.60
N VAL A 135 8.35 -43.08 -23.21
CA VAL A 135 8.80 -41.69 -23.02
C VAL A 135 9.09 -41.02 -24.37
N THR A 136 8.15 -40.22 -24.89
CA THR A 136 8.44 -39.25 -25.97
C THR A 136 8.65 -37.86 -25.38
N SER A 137 9.70 -37.22 -25.86
CA SER A 137 10.60 -36.37 -25.06
C SER A 137 10.26 -34.88 -25.02
N LYS A 138 9.04 -34.46 -25.32
CA LYS A 138 8.72 -33.02 -25.37
C LYS A 138 7.89 -32.50 -24.20
N ASN A 139 6.99 -33.32 -23.65
CA ASN A 139 6.00 -32.87 -22.64
C ASN A 139 5.94 -33.75 -21.39
N THR A 140 6.91 -34.65 -21.18
CA THR A 140 6.91 -35.54 -20.00
C THR A 140 7.47 -34.80 -18.77
N PRO A 141 6.70 -34.66 -17.68
CA PRO A 141 6.98 -33.69 -16.61
C PRO A 141 7.97 -34.21 -15.55
N PHE A 142 8.91 -35.09 -15.92
CA PHE A 142 9.86 -35.70 -14.98
C PHE A 142 11.29 -35.75 -15.50
N ILE A 143 12.24 -35.87 -14.58
CA ILE A 143 13.68 -35.94 -14.87
C ILE A 143 14.31 -37.09 -14.11
N VAL A 144 15.05 -37.93 -14.83
CA VAL A 144 16.00 -38.87 -14.23
C VAL A 144 17.21 -38.09 -13.74
N LEU A 145 17.45 -38.11 -12.43
CA LEU A 145 18.35 -37.19 -11.74
C LEU A 145 19.85 -37.50 -11.95
N ASN A 146 20.24 -38.77 -12.11
CA ASN A 146 21.65 -39.19 -12.31
C ASN A 146 22.62 -38.36 -11.43
N GLU A 147 23.71 -37.82 -12.00
CA GLU A 147 24.76 -37.01 -11.34
C GLU A 147 24.24 -35.70 -10.69
N LEU A 148 22.99 -35.30 -10.93
CA LEU A 148 22.38 -34.10 -10.31
C LEU A 148 21.85 -34.38 -8.89
N SER A 149 21.66 -35.65 -8.51
CA SER A 149 21.26 -36.04 -7.16
C SER A 149 22.46 -35.98 -6.21
N TYR A 150 22.22 -35.57 -4.96
CA TYR A 150 23.21 -35.63 -3.89
C TYR A 150 23.84 -37.03 -3.74
N ASP A 151 23.02 -38.08 -3.84
CA ASP A 151 23.45 -39.48 -3.69
C ASP A 151 23.31 -40.27 -4.99
N TYR A 152 23.87 -39.72 -6.08
CA TYR A 152 23.79 -40.31 -7.42
C TYR A 152 24.48 -41.69 -7.54
N LYS A 153 25.37 -42.03 -6.62
CA LYS A 153 26.12 -43.29 -6.64
C LYS A 153 25.30 -44.47 -6.11
N SER A 154 24.34 -44.22 -5.22
CA SER A 154 23.56 -45.27 -4.56
C SER A 154 22.10 -45.32 -5.02
N ARG A 155 21.54 -44.23 -5.57
CA ARG A 155 20.12 -44.13 -5.97
C ARG A 155 19.92 -43.64 -7.39
N LYS A 156 18.98 -44.29 -8.09
CA LYS A 156 18.41 -43.80 -9.35
C LYS A 156 17.06 -43.17 -9.07
N ASP A 157 17.10 -41.89 -8.75
CA ASP A 157 15.91 -41.11 -8.42
C ASP A 157 15.34 -40.40 -9.66
N ILE A 158 14.01 -40.28 -9.67
CA ILE A 158 13.25 -39.53 -10.66
C ILE A 158 12.45 -38.44 -9.96
N LEU A 159 12.58 -37.21 -10.46
CA LEU A 159 11.88 -36.04 -9.95
C LEU A 159 10.77 -35.63 -10.91
N PHE A 160 9.52 -35.65 -10.46
CA PHE A 160 8.39 -35.08 -11.18
C PHE A 160 8.14 -33.63 -10.76
N SER A 161 7.79 -32.78 -11.72
CA SER A 161 7.37 -31.40 -11.45
C SER A 161 5.99 -31.37 -10.76
N MET A 162 5.67 -30.26 -10.10
CA MET A 162 4.33 -30.02 -9.53
C MET A 162 3.20 -29.98 -10.58
N THR A 163 3.54 -29.84 -11.86
CA THR A 163 2.57 -29.83 -12.96
C THR A 163 2.37 -31.20 -13.60
N SER A 164 2.94 -32.24 -12.99
CA SER A 164 2.75 -33.63 -13.38
C SER A 164 1.33 -34.11 -13.06
N ILE A 165 0.67 -34.68 -14.06
CA ILE A 165 -0.67 -35.25 -13.95
C ILE A 165 -0.57 -36.77 -14.14
N PHE A 166 -1.30 -37.50 -13.32
CA PHE A 166 -1.31 -38.96 -13.29
C PHE A 166 -2.75 -39.47 -13.35
N HIS A 167 -2.98 -40.54 -14.09
CA HIS A 167 -4.26 -41.24 -14.07
C HIS A 167 -4.26 -42.31 -12.95
N ILE A 168 -5.27 -42.29 -12.09
CA ILE A 168 -5.44 -43.25 -11.00
C ILE A 168 -6.03 -44.53 -11.57
N SER A 169 -5.20 -45.55 -11.78
CA SER A 169 -5.61 -46.80 -12.44
C SER A 169 -6.06 -47.88 -11.45
N HIS A 170 -5.43 -47.98 -10.29
CA HIS A 170 -5.80 -48.98 -9.29
C HIS A 170 -5.53 -48.49 -7.87
N ILE A 171 -6.41 -48.85 -6.94
CA ILE A 171 -6.23 -48.60 -5.50
C ILE A 171 -6.58 -49.89 -4.77
N ALA A 172 -5.60 -50.42 -4.03
CA ALA A 172 -5.76 -51.61 -3.20
C ALA A 172 -5.13 -51.39 -1.83
N LYS A 173 -5.48 -52.23 -0.86
CA LYS A 173 -4.86 -52.25 0.46
C LYS A 173 -4.16 -53.59 0.65
N ASN A 174 -2.87 -53.57 0.96
CA ASN A 174 -2.08 -54.79 1.17
C ASN A 174 -2.27 -55.33 2.59
N GLN A 175 -1.85 -56.58 2.81
CA GLN A 175 -1.94 -57.32 4.08
C GLN A 175 -1.24 -56.61 5.25
N GLU A 176 -0.23 -55.77 4.97
CA GLU A 176 0.50 -54.96 5.97
C GLU A 176 -0.14 -53.59 6.26
N ASN A 177 -1.43 -53.41 5.96
CA ASN A 177 -2.18 -52.15 6.11
C ASN A 177 -1.67 -50.96 5.27
N ILE A 178 -0.75 -51.19 4.32
CA ILE A 178 -0.27 -50.17 3.39
C ILE A 178 -1.23 -50.09 2.20
N TRP A 179 -1.68 -48.89 1.86
CA TRP A 179 -2.45 -48.65 0.65
C TRP A 179 -1.51 -48.60 -0.55
N GLN A 180 -1.82 -49.34 -1.61
CA GLN A 180 -1.10 -49.28 -2.89
C GLN A 180 -1.96 -48.55 -3.92
N VAL A 181 -1.44 -47.46 -4.46
CA VAL A 181 -2.09 -46.68 -5.51
C VAL A 181 -1.25 -46.80 -6.76
N GLN A 182 -1.81 -47.40 -7.80
CA GLN A 182 -1.20 -47.45 -9.11
C GLN A 182 -1.60 -46.21 -9.91
N LEU A 183 -0.58 -45.50 -10.37
CA LEU A 183 -0.68 -44.34 -11.22
C LEU A 183 -0.07 -44.67 -12.57
N THR A 184 -0.69 -44.20 -13.64
CA THR A 184 -0.10 -44.25 -14.98
C THR A 184 0.24 -42.82 -15.39
N GLY A 185 1.49 -42.60 -15.77
CA GLY A 185 1.92 -41.33 -16.35
C GLY A 185 1.15 -41.08 -17.64
N THR A 186 0.55 -39.90 -17.77
CA THR A 186 -0.21 -39.58 -18.98
C THR A 186 0.76 -39.26 -20.12
N ASN A 187 0.75 -40.07 -21.18
CA ASN A 187 1.46 -39.75 -22.40
C ASN A 187 0.59 -38.76 -23.20
N VAL A 188 1.15 -37.59 -23.53
CA VAL A 188 0.42 -36.40 -24.00
C VAL A 188 0.03 -36.51 -25.48
N ASN A 189 -0.60 -37.62 -25.89
CA ASN A 189 -1.29 -37.68 -27.17
C ASN A 189 -2.71 -37.09 -27.09
N ASP A 190 -3.19 -36.74 -25.89
CA ASP A 190 -4.41 -35.94 -25.69
C ASP A 190 -4.07 -34.44 -25.72
N THR A 191 -4.42 -33.79 -26.84
CA THR A 191 -4.18 -32.37 -27.09
C THR A 191 -4.87 -31.46 -26.07
N SER A 192 -5.99 -31.89 -25.48
CA SER A 192 -6.73 -31.11 -24.48
C SER A 192 -6.01 -31.10 -23.14
N LEU A 193 -5.44 -32.24 -22.74
CA LEU A 193 -4.64 -32.35 -21.52
C LEU A 193 -3.31 -31.59 -21.65
N GLY A 194 -2.69 -31.61 -22.82
CA GLY A 194 -1.51 -30.80 -23.12
C GLY A 194 -1.76 -29.30 -22.96
N ALA A 195 -2.86 -28.80 -23.54
CA ALA A 195 -3.27 -27.40 -23.39
C ALA A 195 -3.57 -27.03 -21.93
N PHE A 196 -4.19 -27.92 -21.16
CA PHE A 196 -4.46 -27.72 -19.74
C PHE A 196 -3.16 -27.61 -18.91
N ILE A 197 -2.18 -28.49 -19.14
CA ILE A 197 -0.87 -28.43 -18.48
C ILE A 197 -0.14 -27.12 -18.83
N GLU A 198 -0.20 -26.69 -20.09
CA GLU A 198 0.41 -25.42 -20.51
C GLU A 198 -0.23 -24.21 -19.82
N ILE A 199 -1.57 -24.17 -19.73
CA ILE A 199 -2.30 -23.15 -18.98
C ILE A 199 -1.88 -23.19 -17.50
N MET A 200 -1.84 -24.36 -16.87
CA MET A 200 -1.42 -24.50 -15.48
C MET A 200 0.00 -23.97 -15.27
N ASN A 201 0.95 -24.29 -16.14
CA ASN A 201 2.32 -23.77 -16.11
C ASN A 201 2.38 -22.24 -16.26
N MET A 202 1.60 -21.68 -17.20
CA MET A 202 1.51 -20.22 -17.38
C MET A 202 1.00 -19.50 -16.14
N GLN A 203 0.01 -20.08 -15.46
CA GLN A 203 -0.65 -19.47 -14.31
C GLN A 203 0.17 -19.58 -13.02
N THR A 204 1.11 -20.53 -12.96
CA THR A 204 1.87 -20.85 -11.74
C THR A 204 3.30 -20.32 -11.75
N TRP A 205 4.05 -20.39 -12.86
CA TRP A 205 5.51 -20.15 -12.85
C TRP A 205 6.03 -19.12 -13.85
N LYS A 206 5.24 -18.74 -14.86
CA LYS A 206 5.62 -17.69 -15.82
C LYS A 206 5.33 -16.29 -15.25
N GLU A 207 5.69 -15.24 -15.99
CA GLU A 207 5.50 -13.82 -15.64
C GLU A 207 4.12 -13.52 -15.01
N LYS A 208 3.06 -14.11 -15.58
CA LYS A 208 1.69 -14.00 -15.07
C LYS A 208 1.51 -14.53 -13.63
N GLY A 209 2.23 -15.57 -13.24
CA GLY A 209 2.20 -16.14 -11.88
C GLY A 209 2.82 -15.19 -10.84
N TRP A 210 3.95 -14.55 -11.18
CA TRP A 210 4.61 -13.59 -10.28
C TRP A 210 3.79 -12.32 -10.07
N HIS A 211 3.18 -11.79 -11.13
CA HIS A 211 2.24 -10.66 -11.01
C HIS A 211 1.04 -11.03 -10.13
N LYS A 212 0.53 -12.25 -10.21
CA LYS A 212 -0.55 -12.71 -9.32
C LYS A 212 -0.10 -12.79 -7.88
N LEU A 213 1.08 -13.34 -7.63
CA LEU A 213 1.66 -13.42 -6.28
C LEU A 213 1.88 -12.03 -5.69
N GLY A 214 2.47 -11.10 -6.46
CA GLY A 214 2.68 -9.73 -6.02
C GLY A 214 1.37 -8.99 -5.76
N LYS A 215 0.35 -9.16 -6.61
CA LYS A 215 -1.00 -8.63 -6.36
C LYS A 215 -1.64 -9.23 -5.10
N LEU A 216 -1.48 -10.53 -4.87
CA LEU A 216 -1.96 -11.19 -3.66
C LEU A 216 -1.27 -10.62 -2.42
N MET A 217 0.06 -10.47 -2.45
CA MET A 217 0.82 -9.84 -1.36
C MET A 217 0.31 -8.43 -1.06
N LEU A 218 0.07 -7.60 -2.08
CA LEU A 218 -0.51 -6.27 -1.90
C LEU A 218 -1.91 -6.33 -1.27
N SER A 219 -2.76 -7.26 -1.72
CA SER A 219 -4.10 -7.44 -1.14
C SER A 219 -4.09 -7.93 0.32
N MET A 220 -3.02 -8.61 0.73
CA MET A 220 -2.80 -9.05 2.10
C MET A 220 -2.10 -7.98 2.97
N GLY A 221 -1.80 -6.80 2.43
CA GLY A 221 -1.06 -5.75 3.12
C GLY A 221 0.44 -6.00 3.23
N GLU A 222 0.99 -7.00 2.52
CA GLU A 222 2.43 -7.32 2.51
C GLU A 222 3.20 -6.50 1.46
N ALA A 223 3.05 -5.17 1.50
CA ALA A 223 3.58 -4.26 0.47
C ALA A 223 5.11 -4.32 0.33
N GLU A 224 5.85 -4.46 1.43
CA GLU A 224 7.31 -4.59 1.40
C GLU A 224 7.78 -5.86 0.67
N ARG A 225 7.06 -6.98 0.85
CA ARG A 225 7.39 -8.24 0.17
C ARG A 225 7.02 -8.19 -1.31
N ALA A 226 5.89 -7.57 -1.63
CA ALA A 226 5.53 -7.30 -3.02
C ALA A 226 6.60 -6.44 -3.70
N GLU A 227 7.12 -5.41 -3.03
CA GLU A 227 8.21 -4.58 -3.54
C GLU A 227 9.47 -5.41 -3.82
N GLN A 228 9.92 -6.22 -2.85
CA GLN A 228 11.07 -7.10 -3.03
C GLN A 228 10.89 -8.04 -4.23
N LEU A 229 9.69 -8.63 -4.36
CA LEU A 229 9.36 -9.49 -5.48
C LEU A 229 9.46 -8.76 -6.83
N TYR A 230 8.86 -7.57 -6.94
CA TYR A 230 8.87 -6.81 -8.19
C TYR A 230 10.26 -6.24 -8.53
N LYS A 231 11.11 -5.97 -7.53
CA LYS A 231 12.54 -5.63 -7.75
C LYS A 231 13.31 -6.80 -8.35
N VAL A 232 13.16 -8.00 -7.78
CA VAL A 232 13.77 -9.20 -8.34
C VAL A 232 13.25 -9.46 -9.75
N LEU A 233 11.94 -9.30 -9.99
CA LEU A 233 11.39 -9.46 -11.33
C LEU A 233 12.00 -8.45 -12.32
N LEU A 234 12.18 -7.19 -11.91
CA LEU A 234 12.83 -6.16 -12.73
C LEU A 234 14.28 -6.49 -13.07
N GLU A 235 15.06 -7.05 -12.14
CA GLU A 235 16.45 -7.46 -12.37
C GLU A 235 16.56 -8.66 -13.33
N MET A 236 15.52 -9.50 -13.36
CA MET A 236 15.49 -10.71 -14.19
C MET A 236 14.88 -10.50 -15.58
N THR A 237 14.11 -9.44 -15.76
CA THR A 237 13.49 -9.10 -17.04
C THR A 237 14.57 -8.76 -18.06
N ASP A 238 14.44 -9.32 -19.27
CA ASP A 238 15.34 -9.00 -20.36
C ASP A 238 15.31 -7.50 -20.65
N ASN A 239 16.49 -6.89 -20.81
CA ASN A 239 16.61 -5.48 -21.12
C ASN A 239 15.86 -5.09 -22.40
N ASP A 240 15.65 -6.03 -23.34
CA ASP A 240 14.90 -5.77 -24.57
C ASP A 240 13.37 -5.78 -24.36
N ASP A 241 12.86 -6.32 -23.26
CA ASP A 241 11.43 -6.28 -22.92
C ASP A 241 11.03 -4.96 -22.23
N LYS A 242 11.05 -3.88 -23.02
CA LYS A 242 10.72 -2.54 -22.54
C LYS A 242 9.30 -2.42 -21.99
N LYS A 243 8.35 -3.20 -22.52
CA LYS A 243 6.96 -3.16 -22.05
C LYS A 243 6.85 -3.68 -20.63
N GLU A 244 7.51 -4.80 -20.34
CA GLU A 244 7.50 -5.35 -18.99
C GLU A 244 8.28 -4.47 -18.01
N ILE A 245 9.42 -3.90 -18.43
CA ILE A 245 10.18 -2.94 -17.59
C ILE A 245 9.32 -1.71 -17.23
N ILE A 246 8.60 -1.13 -18.20
CA ILE A 246 7.68 0.00 -17.95
C ILE A 246 6.63 -0.36 -16.90
N ARG A 247 6.02 -1.54 -17.05
CA ARG A 247 4.99 -2.04 -16.12
C ARG A 247 5.54 -2.28 -14.72
N LEU A 248 6.75 -2.83 -14.59
CA LEU A 248 7.39 -3.05 -13.30
C LEU A 248 7.74 -1.74 -12.60
N TYR A 249 8.24 -0.74 -13.33
CA TYR A 249 8.47 0.59 -12.76
C TYR A 249 7.17 1.26 -12.31
N GLU A 250 6.08 1.09 -13.05
CA GLU A 250 4.77 1.58 -12.62
C GLU A 250 4.30 0.94 -11.32
N ILE A 251 4.42 -0.38 -11.20
CA ILE A 251 4.03 -1.11 -9.98
C ILE A 251 4.89 -0.67 -8.79
N LEU A 252 6.21 -0.61 -8.95
CA LEU A 252 7.13 -0.16 -7.89
C LEU A 252 6.86 1.30 -7.48
N GLY A 253 6.62 2.18 -8.46
CA GLY A 253 6.24 3.57 -8.22
C GLY A 253 4.94 3.70 -7.44
N ASN A 254 3.92 2.91 -7.79
CA ASN A 254 2.63 2.87 -7.09
C ASN A 254 2.77 2.36 -5.65
N ILE A 255 3.56 1.30 -5.42
CA ILE A 255 3.82 0.78 -4.07
C ILE A 255 4.48 1.87 -3.21
N LYS A 256 5.50 2.56 -3.72
CA LYS A 256 6.16 3.66 -2.99
C LYS A 256 5.25 4.85 -2.75
N TYR A 257 4.38 5.17 -3.71
CA TYR A 257 3.38 6.23 -3.55
C TYR A 257 2.41 5.90 -2.41
N GLN A 258 1.90 4.67 -2.36
CA GLN A 258 1.00 4.21 -1.30
C GLN A 258 1.67 4.21 0.08
N ASN A 259 2.96 3.86 0.14
CA ASN A 259 3.76 3.91 1.37
C ASN A 259 4.17 5.35 1.78
N GLY A 260 3.72 6.40 1.08
CA GLY A 260 4.08 7.79 1.36
C GLY A 260 5.53 8.17 1.00
N SER A 261 6.29 7.25 0.41
CA SER A 261 7.69 7.44 0.01
C SER A 261 7.77 8.14 -1.34
N TYR A 262 7.26 9.38 -1.41
CA TYR A 262 7.07 10.10 -2.68
C TYR A 262 8.37 10.37 -3.45
N GLY A 263 9.51 10.50 -2.76
CA GLY A 263 10.81 10.66 -3.42
C GLY A 263 11.23 9.42 -4.22
N GLU A 264 11.07 8.22 -3.63
CA GLU A 264 11.35 6.95 -4.31
C GLU A 264 10.33 6.66 -5.41
N ALA A 265 9.05 6.98 -5.18
CA ALA A 265 8.03 6.89 -6.22
C ALA A 265 8.39 7.74 -7.43
N SER A 266 8.81 9.00 -7.22
CA SER A 266 9.27 9.90 -8.29
C SER A 266 10.38 9.28 -9.11
N HIS A 267 11.35 8.62 -8.46
CA HIS A 267 12.44 7.94 -9.16
C HIS A 267 11.93 6.87 -10.14
N PHE A 268 11.00 6.00 -9.70
CA PHE A 268 10.45 4.95 -10.56
C PHE A 268 9.62 5.51 -11.73
N PHE A 269 8.78 6.52 -11.49
CA PHE A 269 8.01 7.15 -12.58
C PHE A 269 8.90 7.94 -13.55
N GLU A 270 9.97 8.59 -13.09
CA GLU A 270 10.95 9.24 -13.96
C GLU A 270 11.70 8.22 -14.83
N ARG A 271 12.07 7.07 -14.27
CA ARG A 271 12.66 5.95 -15.04
C ARG A 271 11.68 5.39 -16.07
N LYS A 272 10.42 5.18 -15.68
CA LYS A 272 9.33 4.80 -16.59
C LYS A 272 9.22 5.79 -17.76
N LEU A 273 9.12 7.08 -17.46
CA LEU A 273 8.99 8.15 -18.45
C LEU A 273 10.18 8.17 -19.43
N GLN A 274 11.42 8.01 -18.94
CA GLN A 274 12.62 7.98 -19.79
C GLN A 274 12.59 6.85 -20.82
N ILE A 275 12.01 5.70 -20.47
CA ILE A 275 11.86 4.57 -21.38
C ILE A 275 10.72 4.88 -22.36
N GLU A 276 9.56 5.29 -21.86
CA GLU A 276 8.41 5.65 -22.70
C GLU A 276 8.77 6.68 -23.76
N GLN A 277 9.50 7.75 -23.40
CA GLN A 277 9.92 8.78 -24.35
C GLN A 277 10.87 8.29 -25.45
N LYS A 278 11.60 7.19 -25.21
CA LYS A 278 12.51 6.60 -26.20
C LYS A 278 11.80 5.61 -27.14
N PHE A 279 10.80 4.90 -26.64
CA PHE A 279 10.17 3.77 -27.34
C PHE A 279 8.76 4.04 -27.84
N LEU A 280 8.07 5.04 -27.28
CA LEU A 280 6.72 5.41 -27.67
C LEU A 280 6.74 6.72 -28.49
N PRO A 281 5.74 6.92 -29.36
CA PRO A 281 5.55 8.20 -30.04
C PRO A 281 5.42 9.37 -29.05
N PRO A 282 5.85 10.60 -29.42
CA PRO A 282 5.81 11.77 -28.53
C PRO A 282 4.44 12.08 -27.91
N TYR A 283 3.35 11.78 -28.62
CA TYR A 283 1.98 12.02 -28.20
C TYR A 283 1.26 10.76 -27.67
N HIS A 284 1.99 9.75 -27.20
CA HIS A 284 1.36 8.54 -26.67
C HIS A 284 0.63 8.79 -25.33
N SER A 285 -0.55 8.19 -25.14
CA SER A 285 -1.37 8.34 -23.93
C SER A 285 -0.63 7.97 -22.64
N ASP A 286 0.17 6.91 -22.70
CA ASP A 286 0.93 6.43 -21.54
C ASP A 286 1.95 7.47 -21.04
N VAL A 287 2.57 8.22 -21.96
CA VAL A 287 3.49 9.32 -21.62
C VAL A 287 2.74 10.41 -20.87
N ALA A 288 1.51 10.75 -21.30
CA ALA A 288 0.68 11.73 -20.59
C ALA A 288 0.26 11.24 -19.19
N SER A 289 -0.11 9.96 -19.06
CA SER A 289 -0.43 9.33 -17.77
C SER A 289 0.77 9.41 -16.81
N THR A 290 1.96 9.04 -17.28
CA THR A 290 3.19 9.11 -16.46
C THR A 290 3.52 10.55 -16.05
N TYR A 291 3.38 11.54 -16.95
CA TYR A 291 3.53 12.95 -16.58
C TYR A 291 2.51 13.39 -15.52
N SER A 292 1.27 12.93 -15.60
CA SER A 292 0.24 13.20 -14.60
C SER A 292 0.61 12.63 -13.23
N SER A 293 1.07 11.36 -13.18
CA SER A 293 1.55 10.73 -11.95
C SER A 293 2.73 11.47 -11.32
N ILE A 294 3.71 11.89 -12.14
CA ILE A 294 4.85 12.71 -11.68
C ILE A 294 4.37 14.07 -11.14
N GLY A 295 3.39 14.69 -11.80
CA GLY A 295 2.79 15.95 -11.35
C GLY A 295 2.16 15.82 -9.97
N VAL A 296 1.37 14.76 -9.73
CA VAL A 296 0.77 14.46 -8.41
C VAL A 296 1.86 14.26 -7.36
N LEU A 297 2.92 13.50 -7.68
CA LEU A 297 4.05 13.26 -6.78
C LEU A 297 4.76 14.54 -6.37
N TYR A 298 5.13 15.39 -7.33
CA TYR A 298 5.74 16.67 -7.03
C TYR A 298 4.82 17.58 -6.22
N SER A 299 3.50 17.56 -6.46
CA SER A 299 2.52 18.31 -5.66
C SER A 299 2.45 17.81 -4.20
N LYS A 300 2.60 16.50 -3.97
CA LYS A 300 2.68 15.91 -2.62
C LYS A 300 4.00 16.23 -1.92
N MET A 301 5.10 16.35 -2.67
CA MET A 301 6.41 16.77 -2.16
C MET A 301 6.55 18.28 -1.97
N GLY A 302 5.52 19.09 -2.25
CA GLY A 302 5.59 20.56 -2.19
C GLY A 302 6.38 21.21 -3.33
N LYS A 303 6.83 20.45 -4.34
CA LYS A 303 7.56 20.95 -5.51
C LYS A 303 6.58 21.49 -6.57
N LEU A 304 5.84 22.55 -6.21
CA LEU A 304 4.67 23.02 -6.96
C LEU A 304 4.98 23.42 -8.42
N GLU A 305 6.11 24.08 -8.68
CA GLU A 305 6.50 24.46 -10.05
C GLU A 305 6.77 23.24 -10.95
N LYS A 306 7.46 22.22 -10.42
CA LYS A 306 7.70 20.97 -11.16
C LYS A 306 6.41 20.19 -11.39
N ALA A 307 5.50 20.22 -10.41
CA ALA A 307 4.17 19.63 -10.53
C ALA A 307 3.39 20.29 -11.67
N LEU A 308 3.36 21.63 -11.69
CA LEU A 308 2.67 22.41 -12.72
C LEU A 308 3.21 22.10 -14.11
N LEU A 309 4.54 22.10 -14.28
CA LEU A 309 5.18 21.77 -15.57
C LEU A 309 4.83 20.35 -16.04
N SER A 310 4.80 19.39 -15.13
CA SER A 310 4.48 18.00 -15.47
C SER A 310 3.02 17.85 -15.93
N HIS A 311 2.07 18.48 -15.21
CA HIS A 311 0.67 18.48 -15.63
C HIS A 311 0.44 19.26 -16.94
N GLN A 312 1.18 20.33 -17.21
CA GLN A 312 1.11 21.05 -18.48
C GLN A 312 1.57 20.18 -19.67
N LYS A 313 2.64 19.40 -19.50
CA LYS A 313 3.07 18.43 -20.52
C LYS A 313 2.06 17.31 -20.75
N ALA A 314 1.44 16.80 -19.67
CA ALA A 314 0.35 15.83 -19.79
C ALA A 314 -0.84 16.43 -20.57
N LEU A 315 -1.22 17.67 -20.24
CA LEU A 315 -2.32 18.38 -20.90
C LEU A 315 -2.05 18.61 -22.38
N GLU A 316 -0.82 18.99 -22.75
CA GLU A 316 -0.42 19.19 -24.14
C GLU A 316 -0.62 17.89 -24.95
N ILE A 317 -0.12 16.77 -24.45
CA ILE A 317 -0.28 15.47 -25.11
C ILE A 317 -1.75 15.09 -25.22
N GLN A 318 -2.50 15.21 -24.12
CA GLN A 318 -3.93 14.88 -24.07
C GLN A 318 -4.75 15.71 -25.07
N LYS A 319 -4.48 17.02 -25.20
CA LYS A 319 -5.15 17.88 -26.18
C LYS A 319 -4.89 17.46 -27.63
N HIS A 320 -3.74 16.84 -27.90
CA HIS A 320 -3.42 16.34 -29.24
C HIS A 320 -4.13 15.02 -29.58
N VAL A 321 -4.39 14.16 -28.61
CA VAL A 321 -4.91 12.79 -28.87
C VAL A 321 -6.33 12.53 -28.41
N LEU A 322 -6.87 13.36 -27.51
CA LEU A 322 -8.20 13.16 -26.92
C LEU A 322 -9.21 14.18 -27.47
N PRO A 323 -10.51 13.79 -27.55
CA PRO A 323 -11.57 14.73 -27.90
C PRO A 323 -11.74 15.81 -26.80
N PRO A 324 -12.26 17.01 -27.14
CA PRO A 324 -12.30 18.16 -26.22
C PRO A 324 -13.02 17.96 -24.88
N ASN A 325 -13.97 17.03 -24.79
CA ASN A 325 -14.71 16.73 -23.56
C ASN A 325 -14.29 15.38 -22.94
N HIS A 326 -13.08 14.89 -23.21
CA HIS A 326 -12.61 13.64 -22.61
C HIS A 326 -12.40 13.79 -21.09
N PRO A 327 -12.83 12.82 -20.25
CA PRO A 327 -12.66 12.89 -18.79
C PRO A 327 -11.22 13.14 -18.32
N ASP A 328 -10.23 12.54 -18.98
CA ASP A 328 -8.80 12.78 -18.66
C ASP A 328 -8.39 14.26 -18.74
N LEU A 329 -9.00 15.04 -19.65
CA LEU A 329 -8.75 16.49 -19.71
C LEU A 329 -9.29 17.18 -18.46
N ALA A 330 -10.48 16.78 -17.98
CA ALA A 330 -11.06 17.33 -16.75
C ALA A 330 -10.16 17.04 -15.54
N ILE A 331 -9.65 15.81 -15.41
CA ILE A 331 -8.71 15.42 -14.35
C ILE A 331 -7.45 16.29 -14.39
N THR A 332 -6.85 16.45 -15.57
CA THR A 332 -5.61 17.26 -15.70
C THR A 332 -5.87 18.74 -15.43
N TYR A 333 -6.99 19.30 -15.87
CA TYR A 333 -7.37 20.68 -15.56
C TYR A 333 -7.56 20.89 -14.05
N ASP A 334 -8.25 19.99 -13.37
CA ASP A 334 -8.45 20.08 -11.92
C ASP A 334 -7.13 19.95 -11.14
N ASN A 335 -6.22 19.09 -11.59
CA ASN A 335 -4.86 18.98 -11.03
C ASN A 335 -4.05 20.27 -11.19
N ILE A 336 -4.07 20.88 -12.39
CA ILE A 336 -3.43 22.19 -12.64
C ILE A 336 -4.06 23.27 -11.75
N GLY A 337 -5.38 23.26 -11.63
CA GLY A 337 -6.12 24.19 -10.77
C GLY A 337 -5.69 24.05 -9.30
N THR A 338 -5.62 22.82 -8.81
CA THR A 338 -5.16 22.51 -7.45
C THR A 338 -3.73 22.97 -7.18
N VAL A 339 -2.80 22.76 -8.13
CA VAL A 339 -1.42 23.25 -7.99
C VAL A 339 -1.38 24.78 -7.96
N ASN A 340 -2.12 25.46 -8.85
CA ASN A 340 -2.20 26.92 -8.84
C ASN A 340 -2.79 27.47 -7.54
N ARG A 341 -3.81 26.81 -6.98
CA ARG A 341 -4.37 27.18 -5.67
C ARG A 341 -3.32 27.09 -4.57
N LYS A 342 -2.53 26.00 -4.53
CA LYS A 342 -1.44 25.84 -3.56
C LYS A 342 -0.33 26.89 -3.73
N MET A 343 -0.13 27.39 -4.95
CA MET A 343 0.81 28.49 -5.23
C MET A 343 0.24 29.89 -4.90
N GLY A 344 -1.04 30.00 -4.52
CA GLY A 344 -1.72 31.28 -4.29
C GLY A 344 -2.27 31.95 -5.56
N ASN A 345 -2.15 31.31 -6.72
CA ASN A 345 -2.66 31.81 -8.01
C ASN A 345 -4.16 31.51 -8.17
N TYR A 346 -4.99 32.06 -7.28
CA TYR A 346 -6.40 31.68 -7.19
C TYR A 346 -7.24 31.94 -8.45
N PRO A 347 -7.09 33.06 -9.19
CA PRO A 347 -7.86 33.27 -10.42
C PRO A 347 -7.55 32.23 -11.49
N THR A 348 -6.28 31.85 -11.63
CA THR A 348 -5.83 30.79 -12.55
C THR A 348 -6.32 29.42 -12.08
N ALA A 349 -6.34 29.17 -10.77
CA ALA A 349 -6.89 27.94 -10.21
C ALA A 349 -8.38 27.77 -10.57
N LEU A 350 -9.18 28.82 -10.35
CA LEU A 350 -10.60 28.82 -10.66
C LEU A 350 -10.87 28.61 -12.16
N SER A 351 -10.11 29.25 -13.05
CA SER A 351 -10.33 29.09 -14.50
C SER A 351 -10.13 27.64 -14.95
N PHE A 352 -9.09 26.96 -14.47
CA PHE A 352 -8.86 25.55 -14.77
C PHE A 352 -9.88 24.63 -14.11
N GLN A 353 -10.24 24.85 -12.85
CA GLN A 353 -11.28 24.06 -12.17
C GLN A 353 -12.65 24.21 -12.83
N GLN A 354 -12.98 25.41 -13.34
CA GLN A 354 -14.21 25.65 -14.11
C GLN A 354 -14.19 24.89 -15.45
N LEU A 355 -13.05 24.83 -16.14
CA LEU A 355 -12.92 24.00 -17.36
C LEU A 355 -13.14 22.52 -17.05
N ALA A 356 -12.58 22.01 -15.95
CA ALA A 356 -12.81 20.63 -15.51
C ALA A 356 -14.30 20.37 -15.22
N LEU A 357 -14.94 21.27 -14.45
CA LEU A 357 -16.36 21.19 -14.14
C LEU A 357 -17.22 21.21 -15.42
N GLN A 358 -16.94 22.10 -16.38
CA GLN A 358 -17.70 22.20 -17.63
C GLN A 358 -17.63 20.92 -18.48
N ILE A 359 -16.49 20.23 -18.49
CA ILE A 359 -16.35 18.94 -19.17
C ILE A 359 -17.20 17.90 -18.45
N ASN A 360 -17.05 17.80 -17.12
CA ASN A 360 -17.76 16.83 -16.31
C ASN A 360 -19.28 17.03 -16.32
N GLU A 361 -19.79 18.26 -16.28
CA GLU A 361 -21.23 18.56 -16.40
C GLU A 361 -21.83 18.14 -17.75
N LYS A 362 -21.01 18.06 -18.82
CA LYS A 362 -21.45 17.60 -20.14
C LYS A 362 -21.47 16.08 -20.29
N VAL A 363 -20.56 15.37 -19.62
CA VAL A 363 -20.35 13.93 -19.85
C VAL A 363 -20.88 13.05 -18.72
N LEU A 364 -21.11 13.62 -17.53
CA LEU A 364 -21.54 12.88 -16.35
C LEU A 364 -22.99 13.22 -15.98
N PRO A 365 -23.73 12.28 -15.37
CA PRO A 365 -25.00 12.56 -14.72
C PRO A 365 -24.86 13.64 -13.64
N SER A 366 -25.93 14.41 -13.38
CA SER A 366 -25.91 15.52 -12.40
C SER A 366 -25.62 15.11 -10.96
N ASN A 367 -25.71 13.81 -10.66
CA ASN A 367 -25.41 13.24 -9.35
C ASN A 367 -24.08 12.48 -9.28
N HIS A 368 -23.22 12.63 -10.27
CA HIS A 368 -21.97 11.89 -10.30
C HIS A 368 -21.00 12.38 -9.20
N PRO A 369 -20.29 11.47 -8.47
CA PRO A 369 -19.35 11.85 -7.43
C PRO A 369 -18.29 12.87 -7.88
N ASP A 370 -17.79 12.75 -9.11
CA ASP A 370 -16.78 13.68 -9.64
C ASP A 370 -17.27 15.14 -9.72
N LEU A 371 -18.58 15.38 -9.90
CA LEU A 371 -19.13 16.73 -9.84
C LEU A 371 -19.07 17.29 -8.42
N ALA A 372 -19.34 16.46 -7.40
CA ALA A 372 -19.16 16.86 -6.00
C ALA A 372 -17.70 17.23 -5.72
N LEU A 373 -16.75 16.43 -6.24
CA LEU A 373 -15.32 16.73 -6.12
C LEU A 373 -14.95 18.06 -6.79
N ASN A 374 -15.44 18.33 -8.01
CA ASN A 374 -15.20 19.59 -8.69
C ASN A 374 -15.75 20.79 -7.89
N TYR A 375 -16.99 20.69 -7.39
CA TYR A 375 -17.58 21.74 -6.57
C TYR A 375 -16.80 21.97 -5.27
N ASN A 376 -16.37 20.91 -4.59
CA ASN A 376 -15.55 21.01 -3.38
C ASN A 376 -14.18 21.68 -3.65
N ASN A 377 -13.54 21.35 -4.77
CA ASN A 377 -12.26 21.95 -5.16
C ASN A 377 -12.39 23.44 -5.46
N ILE A 378 -13.46 23.85 -6.16
CA ILE A 378 -13.79 25.26 -6.41
C ILE A 378 -14.10 25.98 -5.09
N ALA A 379 -14.89 25.37 -4.21
CA ALA A 379 -15.21 25.93 -2.91
C ALA A 379 -13.95 26.18 -2.06
N THR A 380 -13.02 25.22 -2.07
CA THR A 380 -11.74 25.34 -1.38
C THR A 380 -10.90 26.48 -1.93
N THR A 381 -10.94 26.72 -3.25
CA THR A 381 -10.29 27.89 -3.88
C THR A 381 -10.92 29.20 -3.40
N TYR A 382 -12.26 29.32 -3.41
CA TYR A 382 -12.94 30.50 -2.90
C TYR A 382 -12.67 30.74 -1.40
N LYS A 383 -12.65 29.68 -0.59
CA LYS A 383 -12.26 29.75 0.82
C LYS A 383 -10.85 30.34 0.97
N SER A 384 -9.90 29.88 0.16
CA SER A 384 -8.51 30.35 0.18
C SER A 384 -8.39 31.83 -0.23
N MET A 385 -9.33 32.34 -1.03
CA MET A 385 -9.44 33.76 -1.37
C MET A 385 -10.11 34.60 -0.27
N GLY A 386 -10.62 33.98 0.79
CA GLY A 386 -11.43 34.64 1.81
C GLY A 386 -12.85 34.96 1.32
N ASN A 387 -13.32 34.32 0.25
CA ASN A 387 -14.66 34.51 -0.27
C ASN A 387 -15.61 33.43 0.27
N GLN A 388 -16.14 33.66 1.47
CA GLN A 388 -16.86 32.62 2.22
C GLN A 388 -18.22 32.28 1.61
N LEU A 389 -18.94 33.24 1.01
CA LEU A 389 -20.29 33.01 0.47
C LEU A 389 -20.27 32.08 -0.76
N GLU A 390 -19.34 32.32 -1.68
CA GLU A 390 -19.14 31.50 -2.87
C GLU A 390 -18.66 30.11 -2.48
N ALA A 391 -17.73 30.01 -1.53
CA ALA A 391 -17.29 28.73 -0.99
C ALA A 391 -18.47 27.93 -0.41
N LEU A 392 -19.33 28.57 0.38
CA LEU A 392 -20.53 27.94 0.95
C LEU A 392 -21.49 27.45 -0.14
N SER A 393 -21.73 28.25 -1.18
CA SER A 393 -22.62 27.87 -2.29
C SER A 393 -22.15 26.60 -3.00
N PHE A 394 -20.85 26.48 -3.28
CA PHE A 394 -20.27 25.30 -3.91
C PHE A 394 -20.22 24.08 -2.98
N LEU A 395 -19.94 24.26 -1.68
CA LEU A 395 -20.04 23.17 -0.69
C LEU A 395 -21.47 22.66 -0.53
N GLN A 396 -22.48 23.54 -0.61
CA GLN A 396 -23.88 23.10 -0.58
C GLN A 396 -24.23 22.20 -1.78
N LYS A 397 -23.71 22.49 -2.97
CA LYS A 397 -23.86 21.61 -4.15
C LYS A 397 -23.15 20.27 -3.95
N THR A 398 -21.94 20.30 -3.39
CA THR A 398 -21.17 19.10 -3.02
C THR A 398 -21.99 18.22 -2.08
N ARG A 399 -22.47 18.80 -0.97
CA ARG A 399 -23.31 18.13 0.02
C ARG A 399 -24.56 17.53 -0.59
N GLN A 400 -25.27 18.26 -1.44
CA GLN A 400 -26.51 17.76 -2.07
C GLN A 400 -26.28 16.50 -2.91
N ILE A 401 -25.16 16.43 -3.65
CA ILE A 401 -24.81 15.23 -4.39
C ILE A 401 -24.46 14.11 -3.41
N GLU A 402 -23.56 14.37 -2.46
CA GLU A 402 -23.11 13.37 -1.49
C GLU A 402 -24.24 12.77 -0.65
N GLU A 403 -25.16 13.59 -0.14
CA GLU A 403 -26.36 13.14 0.60
C GLU A 403 -27.28 12.24 -0.23
N MET A 404 -27.23 12.33 -1.56
CA MET A 404 -28.04 11.51 -2.45
C MET A 404 -27.38 10.20 -2.86
N ILE A 405 -26.04 10.17 -2.97
CA ILE A 405 -25.32 9.00 -3.51
C ILE A 405 -24.52 8.21 -2.46
N LEU A 406 -24.16 8.82 -1.34
CA LEU A 406 -23.37 8.19 -0.30
C LEU A 406 -24.26 7.67 0.85
N PRO A 407 -23.85 6.59 1.53
CA PRO A 407 -24.45 6.22 2.81
C PRO A 407 -24.39 7.38 3.81
N SER A 408 -25.38 7.44 4.71
CA SER A 408 -25.47 8.50 5.73
C SER A 408 -24.27 8.56 6.68
N ASP A 409 -23.51 7.47 6.78
CA ASP A 409 -22.31 7.29 7.57
C ASP A 409 -21.02 7.36 6.72
N SER A 410 -21.04 8.06 5.58
CA SER A 410 -19.86 8.24 4.75
C SER A 410 -18.88 9.27 5.34
N SER A 411 -17.60 8.91 5.46
CA SER A 411 -16.55 9.83 5.91
C SER A 411 -16.37 11.03 4.97
N THR A 412 -16.61 10.85 3.66
CA THR A 412 -16.60 11.97 2.70
C THR A 412 -17.66 13.01 3.05
N LEU A 413 -18.86 12.57 3.42
CA LEU A 413 -19.95 13.48 3.82
C LEU A 413 -19.62 14.19 5.14
N ALA A 414 -18.97 13.49 6.09
CA ALA A 414 -18.48 14.11 7.32
C ALA A 414 -17.46 15.23 7.04
N ALA A 415 -16.51 15.00 6.13
CA ALA A 415 -15.54 16.02 5.72
C ALA A 415 -16.21 17.24 5.07
N THR A 416 -17.26 17.04 4.25
CA THR A 416 -18.05 18.13 3.68
C THR A 416 -18.78 18.93 4.75
N TYR A 417 -19.37 18.27 5.75
CA TYR A 417 -19.96 18.95 6.90
C TYR A 417 -18.92 19.76 7.70
N ASP A 418 -17.74 19.19 7.97
CA ASP A 418 -16.64 19.91 8.62
C ASP A 418 -16.22 21.15 7.80
N ASN A 419 -16.12 21.03 6.48
CA ASN A 419 -15.78 22.16 5.60
C ASN A 419 -16.85 23.26 5.66
N ILE A 420 -18.13 22.91 5.64
CA ILE A 420 -19.25 23.86 5.78
C ILE A 420 -19.21 24.53 7.15
N GLY A 421 -18.98 23.77 8.23
CA GLY A 421 -18.84 24.27 9.58
C GLY A 421 -17.70 25.29 9.69
N GLY A 422 -16.56 25.00 9.07
CA GLY A 422 -15.43 25.92 8.98
C GLY A 422 -15.76 27.23 8.28
N ILE A 423 -16.52 27.18 7.18
CA ILE A 423 -16.97 28.40 6.49
C ILE A 423 -17.89 29.25 7.37
N TYR A 424 -18.84 28.63 8.08
CA TYR A 424 -19.70 29.36 9.02
C TYR A 424 -18.91 29.95 10.18
N GLN A 425 -17.90 29.25 10.68
CA GLN A 425 -16.99 29.75 11.71
C GLN A 425 -16.21 30.98 11.20
N ASP A 426 -15.68 30.94 9.97
CA ASP A 426 -14.99 32.07 9.34
C ASP A 426 -15.92 33.28 9.16
N MET A 427 -17.22 33.05 9.01
CA MET A 427 -18.27 34.09 8.98
C MET A 427 -18.75 34.54 10.39
N ASN A 428 -18.18 34.00 11.47
CA ASN A 428 -18.64 34.20 12.86
C ASN A 428 -20.09 33.73 13.13
N GLN A 429 -20.62 32.80 12.34
CA GLN A 429 -21.93 32.18 12.54
C GLN A 429 -21.78 30.88 13.33
N TYR A 430 -21.48 31.01 14.62
CA TYR A 430 -21.08 29.90 15.48
C TYR A 430 -22.15 28.84 15.69
N GLU A 431 -23.43 29.20 15.69
CA GLU A 431 -24.54 28.25 15.81
C GLU A 431 -24.63 27.34 14.58
N ASN A 432 -24.49 27.93 13.38
CA ASN A 432 -24.45 27.15 12.13
C ASN A 432 -23.20 26.28 12.07
N ALA A 433 -22.05 26.80 12.50
CA ALA A 433 -20.82 26.04 12.59
C ALA A 433 -20.97 24.82 13.51
N ALA A 434 -21.53 25.02 14.73
CA ALA A 434 -21.80 23.95 15.67
C ALA A 434 -22.67 22.85 15.05
N PHE A 435 -23.77 23.23 14.39
CA PHE A 435 -24.68 22.27 13.75
C PHE A 435 -23.96 21.35 12.75
N PHE A 436 -23.12 21.92 11.89
CA PHE A 436 -22.41 21.14 10.88
C PHE A 436 -21.28 20.30 11.47
N TYR A 437 -20.52 20.83 12.43
CA TYR A 437 -19.50 20.04 13.12
C TYR A 437 -20.10 18.88 13.95
N GLU A 438 -21.27 19.07 14.57
CA GLU A 438 -21.97 18.01 15.30
C GLU A 438 -22.46 16.91 14.34
N LYS A 439 -22.89 17.27 13.12
CA LYS A 439 -23.21 16.30 12.07
C LYS A 439 -21.99 15.50 11.61
N ALA A 440 -20.84 16.16 11.41
CA ALA A 440 -19.59 15.48 11.08
C ALA A 440 -19.16 14.54 12.21
N LEU A 441 -19.27 15.00 13.48
CA LEU A 441 -18.93 14.21 14.65
C LEU A 441 -19.79 12.95 14.77
N GLU A 442 -21.11 13.06 14.55
CA GLU A 442 -22.03 11.91 14.61
C GLU A 442 -21.63 10.80 13.63
N ILE A 443 -21.19 11.18 12.42
CA ILE A 443 -20.71 10.22 11.41
C ILE A 443 -19.36 9.65 11.84
N ASN A 444 -18.41 10.52 12.19
CA ASN A 444 -17.05 10.12 12.53
C ASN A 444 -17.00 9.20 13.77
N GLU A 445 -17.84 9.41 14.78
CA GLU A 445 -17.94 8.54 15.96
C GLU A 445 -18.52 7.15 15.65
N LYS A 446 -19.35 7.02 14.60
CA LYS A 446 -19.89 5.72 14.16
C LYS A 446 -18.89 4.90 13.35
N VAL A 447 -18.10 5.57 12.51
CA VAL A 447 -17.27 4.93 11.47
C VAL A 447 -15.84 4.70 11.94
N LEU A 448 -15.30 5.65 12.69
CA LEU A 448 -13.89 5.66 13.08
C LEU A 448 -13.70 5.01 14.44
N HIS A 449 -12.55 4.37 14.63
CA HIS A 449 -12.16 3.93 15.97
C HIS A 449 -11.99 5.15 16.90
N SER A 450 -12.26 4.99 18.19
CA SER A 450 -12.31 6.10 19.17
C SER A 450 -11.03 6.94 19.31
N ASN A 451 -9.89 6.43 18.82
CA ASN A 451 -8.60 7.11 18.81
C ASN A 451 -8.15 7.55 17.41
N HIS A 452 -9.05 7.65 16.43
CA HIS A 452 -8.67 8.04 15.06
C HIS A 452 -8.29 9.53 15.00
N PRO A 453 -7.19 9.92 14.35
CA PRO A 453 -6.73 11.31 14.31
C PRO A 453 -7.79 12.32 13.85
N GLU A 454 -8.67 11.93 12.92
CA GLU A 454 -9.72 12.79 12.37
C GLU A 454 -10.76 13.21 13.42
N LEU A 455 -11.09 12.35 14.38
CA LEU A 455 -11.95 12.71 15.52
C LEU A 455 -11.35 13.86 16.33
N SER A 456 -10.01 13.93 16.44
CA SER A 456 -9.35 15.02 17.15
C SER A 456 -9.52 16.38 16.46
N ILE A 457 -9.64 16.39 15.13
CA ILE A 457 -9.87 17.60 14.34
C ILE A 457 -11.30 18.08 14.58
N THR A 458 -12.30 17.21 14.41
CA THR A 458 -13.71 17.56 14.64
C THR A 458 -13.95 18.02 16.08
N TYR A 459 -13.36 17.35 17.09
CA TYR A 459 -13.44 17.82 18.48
C TYR A 459 -12.79 19.19 18.69
N SER A 460 -11.64 19.46 18.07
CA SER A 460 -11.01 20.79 18.17
C SER A 460 -11.86 21.87 17.53
N ASN A 461 -12.47 21.58 16.38
CA ASN A 461 -13.39 22.49 15.69
C ASN A 461 -14.62 22.83 16.54
N ILE A 462 -15.24 21.83 17.18
CA ILE A 462 -16.34 22.07 18.12
C ILE A 462 -15.84 22.85 19.34
N GLY A 463 -14.65 22.53 19.86
CA GLY A 463 -14.00 23.27 20.94
C GLY A 463 -13.85 24.76 20.60
N ASN A 464 -13.39 25.08 19.39
CA ASN A 464 -13.26 26.46 18.88
C ASN A 464 -14.61 27.18 18.88
N VAL A 465 -15.66 26.52 18.38
CA VAL A 465 -17.01 27.10 18.39
C VAL A 465 -17.51 27.34 19.81
N LYS A 466 -17.35 26.38 20.73
CA LYS A 466 -17.74 26.53 22.14
C LYS A 466 -16.95 27.65 22.83
N TYR A 467 -15.65 27.78 22.52
CA TYR A 467 -14.81 28.87 23.00
C TYR A 467 -15.34 30.24 22.56
N HIS A 468 -15.66 30.41 21.27
CA HIS A 468 -16.15 31.69 20.75
C HIS A 468 -17.52 32.11 21.29
N ILE A 469 -18.41 31.15 21.58
CA ILE A 469 -19.69 31.43 22.28
C ILE A 469 -19.54 31.57 23.80
N ARG A 470 -18.29 31.54 24.32
CA ARG A 470 -17.91 31.65 25.74
C ARG A 470 -18.40 30.50 26.63
N ASP A 471 -18.69 29.34 26.05
CA ASP A 471 -18.88 28.10 26.80
C ASP A 471 -17.52 27.42 27.03
N TYR A 472 -16.74 28.02 27.94
CA TYR A 472 -15.38 27.57 28.24
C TYR A 472 -15.32 26.16 28.83
N VAL A 473 -16.35 25.74 29.56
CA VAL A 473 -16.41 24.39 30.16
C VAL A 473 -16.53 23.34 29.07
N SER A 474 -17.45 23.52 28.11
CA SER A 474 -17.57 22.62 26.97
C SER A 474 -16.34 22.68 26.07
N ALA A 475 -15.79 23.88 25.83
CA ALA A 475 -14.56 24.04 25.03
C ALA A 475 -13.40 23.22 25.60
N LEU A 476 -13.12 23.34 26.90
CA LEU A 476 -12.08 22.54 27.58
C LEU A 476 -12.34 21.04 27.46
N SER A 477 -13.60 20.59 27.61
CA SER A 477 -13.97 19.18 27.46
C SER A 477 -13.60 18.66 26.07
N PHE A 478 -13.96 19.40 25.02
CA PHE A 478 -13.66 19.03 23.64
C PHE A 478 -12.17 19.08 23.31
N TYR A 479 -11.46 20.13 23.73
CA TYR A 479 -10.02 20.21 23.52
C TYR A 479 -9.25 19.11 24.26
N HIS A 480 -9.68 18.71 25.46
CA HIS A 480 -9.08 17.58 26.18
C HIS A 480 -9.30 16.25 25.46
N LYS A 481 -10.48 16.02 24.85
CA LYS A 481 -10.72 14.85 24.00
C LYS A 481 -9.79 14.84 22.79
N ALA A 482 -9.69 15.97 22.08
CA ALA A 482 -8.79 16.13 20.94
C ALA A 482 -7.33 15.86 21.32
N ARG A 483 -6.84 16.49 22.41
CA ARG A 483 -5.49 16.29 22.94
C ARG A 483 -5.20 14.83 23.25
N ARG A 484 -6.12 14.13 23.93
CA ARG A 484 -5.96 12.72 24.28
C ARG A 484 -5.80 11.83 23.04
N ILE A 485 -6.62 12.05 22.02
CA ILE A 485 -6.54 11.30 20.76
C ILE A 485 -5.20 11.55 20.08
N ARG A 486 -4.76 12.82 20.01
CA ARG A 486 -3.48 13.19 19.38
C ARG A 486 -2.28 12.57 20.11
N GLN A 487 -2.29 12.53 21.44
CA GLN A 487 -1.25 11.88 22.24
C GLN A 487 -1.15 10.36 22.00
N ILE A 488 -2.26 9.70 21.65
CA ILE A 488 -2.30 8.26 21.38
C ILE A 488 -1.93 7.95 19.92
N SER A 489 -2.39 8.78 18.99
CA SER A 489 -2.35 8.47 17.55
C SER A 489 -1.21 9.12 16.77
N LEU A 490 -0.56 10.15 17.32
CA LEU A 490 0.52 10.88 16.66
C LEU A 490 1.86 10.67 17.37
N PRO A 491 3.00 10.87 16.66
CA PRO A 491 4.31 10.86 17.29
C PRO A 491 4.39 11.82 18.49
N PRO A 492 5.26 11.53 19.47
CA PRO A 492 5.54 12.47 20.55
C PRO A 492 5.92 13.85 19.99
N ASN A 493 5.42 14.92 20.61
CA ASN A 493 5.68 16.31 20.23
C ASN A 493 5.15 16.74 18.85
N HIS A 494 4.25 15.97 18.24
CA HIS A 494 3.63 16.35 16.96
C HIS A 494 2.97 17.76 17.05
N PRO A 495 3.11 18.62 16.02
CA PRO A 495 2.58 19.99 16.04
C PRO A 495 1.10 20.11 16.41
N LEU A 496 0.23 19.26 15.84
CA LEU A 496 -1.19 19.21 16.21
C LEU A 496 -1.44 18.94 17.70
N THR A 497 -0.55 18.21 18.38
CA THR A 497 -0.66 18.02 19.83
C THR A 497 -0.37 19.33 20.54
N ALA A 498 0.68 20.05 20.13
CA ALA A 498 0.99 21.38 20.67
C ALA A 498 -0.16 22.38 20.46
N ASP A 499 -0.83 22.36 19.30
CA ASP A 499 -2.00 23.21 19.04
C ASP A 499 -3.11 22.99 20.08
N ALA A 500 -3.39 21.72 20.43
CA ALA A 500 -4.40 21.44 21.47
C ALA A 500 -4.01 21.99 22.85
N TYR A 501 -2.72 22.07 23.16
CA TYR A 501 -2.23 22.72 24.37
C TYR A 501 -2.42 24.24 24.31
N ILE A 502 -2.14 24.86 23.16
CA ILE A 502 -2.37 26.29 22.95
C ILE A 502 -3.86 26.64 23.06
N ASP A 503 -4.74 25.82 22.49
CA ASP A 503 -6.20 26.00 22.57
C ASP A 503 -6.68 25.96 24.03
N ILE A 504 -6.22 24.97 24.81
CA ILE A 504 -6.55 24.86 26.24
C ILE A 504 -5.97 26.04 27.04
N GLY A 505 -4.72 26.42 26.78
CA GLY A 505 -4.06 27.56 27.40
C GLY A 505 -4.82 28.87 27.14
N THR A 506 -5.35 29.04 25.92
CA THR A 506 -6.15 30.20 25.53
C THR A 506 -7.46 30.28 26.30
N VAL A 507 -8.15 29.16 26.51
CA VAL A 507 -9.35 29.14 27.35
C VAL A 507 -9.03 29.54 28.80
N TYR A 508 -7.97 28.96 29.39
CA TYR A 508 -7.57 29.31 30.75
C TYR A 508 -7.12 30.77 30.89
N GLN A 509 -6.45 31.31 29.87
CA GLN A 509 -6.07 32.71 29.79
C GLN A 509 -7.31 33.62 29.86
N ASP A 510 -8.35 33.33 29.08
CA ASP A 510 -9.59 34.11 29.07
C ASP A 510 -10.42 33.94 30.34
N MET A 511 -10.32 32.78 31.00
CA MET A 511 -10.83 32.56 32.35
C MET A 511 -9.98 33.24 33.45
N ARG A 512 -8.92 33.96 33.09
CA ARG A 512 -7.95 34.61 34.00
C ARG A 512 -7.19 33.65 34.91
N GLN A 513 -7.10 32.38 34.54
CA GLN A 513 -6.29 31.36 35.22
C GLN A 513 -4.88 31.34 34.62
N PHE A 514 -4.16 32.45 34.77
CA PHE A 514 -2.89 32.69 34.08
C PHE A 514 -1.79 31.68 34.41
N SER A 515 -1.73 31.19 35.65
CA SER A 515 -0.75 30.17 36.04
C SER A 515 -0.97 28.87 35.26
N VAL A 516 -2.23 28.44 35.13
CA VAL A 516 -2.59 27.25 34.36
C VAL A 516 -2.31 27.49 32.88
N ALA A 517 -2.71 28.64 32.33
CA ALA A 517 -2.44 28.98 30.93
C ALA A 517 -0.95 28.90 30.57
N LEU A 518 -0.07 29.44 31.43
CA LEU A 518 1.39 29.37 31.24
C LEU A 518 1.88 27.93 31.13
N THR A 519 1.43 27.02 32.01
CA THR A 519 1.86 25.61 31.94
C THR A 519 1.54 24.97 30.59
N PHE A 520 0.35 25.25 30.03
CA PHE A 520 -0.04 24.74 28.73
C PHE A 520 0.78 25.33 27.58
N TYR A 521 1.02 26.64 27.60
CA TYR A 521 1.84 27.29 26.58
C TYR A 521 3.32 26.88 26.64
N GLU A 522 3.88 26.68 27.83
CA GLU A 522 5.25 26.20 28.02
C GLU A 522 5.42 24.76 27.51
N GLU A 523 4.46 23.86 27.81
CA GLU A 523 4.45 22.51 27.25
C GLU A 523 4.34 22.54 25.72
N ALA A 524 3.46 23.36 25.15
CA ALA A 524 3.34 23.53 23.70
C ALA A 524 4.64 24.02 23.06
N LEU A 525 5.30 25.02 23.67
CA LEU A 525 6.56 25.56 23.20
C LEU A 525 7.68 24.50 23.24
N GLN A 526 7.74 23.69 24.30
CA GLN A 526 8.70 22.60 24.41
C GLN A 526 8.49 21.55 23.30
N MET A 527 7.24 21.18 23.03
CA MET A 527 6.91 20.26 21.93
C MET A 527 7.37 20.83 20.59
N GLN A 528 7.03 22.08 20.30
CA GLN A 528 7.37 22.76 19.05
C GLN A 528 8.89 22.89 18.87
N HIS A 529 9.66 23.18 19.92
CA HIS A 529 11.12 23.22 19.85
C HIS A 529 11.77 21.88 19.48
N ILE A 530 11.12 20.76 19.79
CA ILE A 530 11.61 19.43 19.44
C ILE A 530 11.21 19.05 18.00
N SER A 531 10.00 19.43 17.57
CA SER A 531 9.42 18.94 16.31
C SER A 531 9.51 19.89 15.12
N LEU A 532 9.79 21.17 15.36
CA LEU A 532 9.81 22.21 14.32
C LEU A 532 11.20 22.84 14.18
N PRO A 533 11.56 23.32 12.98
CA PRO A 533 12.71 24.20 12.78
C PRO A 533 12.65 25.44 13.69
N HIS A 534 13.82 25.97 14.06
CA HIS A 534 13.91 27.13 14.97
C HIS A 534 13.26 28.40 14.43
N ASP A 535 13.09 28.51 13.12
CA ASP A 535 12.45 29.61 12.41
C ASP A 535 10.99 29.30 12.01
N HIS A 536 10.38 28.24 12.55
CA HIS A 536 9.03 27.87 12.15
C HIS A 536 7.98 28.92 12.60
N PRO A 537 7.06 29.37 11.72
CA PRO A 537 6.04 30.39 12.04
C PRO A 537 5.11 30.09 13.22
N ASP A 538 4.96 28.81 13.61
CA ASP A 538 4.10 28.41 14.73
C ASP A 538 4.70 28.78 16.09
N LEU A 539 6.03 28.85 16.19
CA LEU A 539 6.71 29.32 17.40
C LEU A 539 6.32 30.77 17.72
N VAL A 540 6.09 31.59 16.69
CA VAL A 540 5.65 32.99 16.81
C VAL A 540 4.35 33.08 17.62
N LEU A 541 3.39 32.21 17.32
CA LEU A 541 2.08 32.23 17.98
C LEU A 541 2.22 31.90 19.48
N THR A 542 2.97 30.85 19.81
CA THR A 542 3.18 30.44 21.21
C THR A 542 3.90 31.51 22.02
N TYR A 543 4.91 32.17 21.43
CA TYR A 543 5.57 33.31 22.06
C TYR A 543 4.64 34.51 22.26
N MET A 544 3.75 34.79 21.31
CA MET A 544 2.71 35.81 21.48
C MET A 544 1.78 35.49 22.66
N HIS A 545 1.38 34.23 22.83
CA HIS A 545 0.53 33.81 23.95
C HIS A 545 1.25 33.94 25.30
N LEU A 546 2.50 33.45 25.41
CA LEU A 546 3.33 33.62 26.61
C LEU A 546 3.53 35.09 26.96
N GLY A 547 3.91 35.91 25.99
CA GLY A 547 4.06 37.36 26.16
C GLY A 547 2.76 38.03 26.63
N SER A 548 1.61 37.60 26.09
CA SER A 548 0.28 38.12 26.48
C SER A 548 -0.06 37.80 27.93
N VAL A 549 0.20 36.58 28.40
CA VAL A 549 -0.04 36.23 29.81
C VAL A 549 0.90 37.00 30.74
N HIS A 550 2.18 37.16 30.37
CA HIS A 550 3.11 37.97 31.15
C HIS A 550 2.73 39.45 31.20
N TYR A 551 2.24 40.00 30.10
CA TYR A 551 1.70 41.36 30.04
C TYR A 551 0.52 41.53 30.99
N MET A 552 -0.47 40.61 30.93
CA MET A 552 -1.66 40.66 31.79
C MET A 552 -1.36 40.44 33.28
N THR A 553 -0.23 39.82 33.60
CA THR A 553 0.24 39.63 34.99
C THR A 553 1.20 40.74 35.46
N GLY A 554 1.40 41.80 34.67
CA GLY A 554 2.25 42.95 35.01
C GLY A 554 3.75 42.69 34.90
N LYS A 555 4.17 41.56 34.32
CA LYS A 555 5.58 41.18 34.11
C LYS A 555 6.07 41.72 32.77
N TYR A 556 6.09 43.04 32.62
CA TYR A 556 6.36 43.73 31.34
C TYR A 556 7.70 43.36 30.70
N SER A 557 8.78 43.25 31.49
CA SER A 557 10.10 42.86 30.97
C SER A 557 10.11 41.43 30.40
N THR A 558 9.44 40.48 31.05
CA THR A 558 9.30 39.11 30.55
C THR A 558 8.39 39.05 29.32
N ALA A 559 7.33 39.85 29.30
CA ALA A 559 6.43 39.95 28.15
C ALA A 559 7.16 40.49 26.91
N LEU A 560 7.97 41.55 27.08
CA LEU A 560 8.81 42.13 26.03
C LEU A 560 9.76 41.09 25.46
N MET A 561 10.50 40.37 26.30
CA MET A 561 11.41 39.30 25.89
C MET A 561 10.71 38.25 24.99
N TYR A 562 9.50 37.82 25.35
CA TYR A 562 8.76 36.84 24.54
C TYR A 562 8.26 37.44 23.22
N TYR A 563 7.78 38.68 23.22
CA TYR A 563 7.37 39.33 21.98
C TYR A 563 8.54 39.60 21.04
N GLU A 564 9.70 40.01 21.55
CA GLU A 564 10.94 40.17 20.76
C GLU A 564 11.35 38.85 20.11
N ARG A 565 11.38 37.74 20.87
CA ARG A 565 11.66 36.41 20.30
C ARG A 565 10.66 36.01 19.22
N GLY A 566 9.38 36.29 19.44
CA GLY A 566 8.34 36.05 18.43
C GLY A 566 8.54 36.91 17.18
N LEU A 567 8.99 38.16 17.34
CA LEU A 567 9.29 39.08 16.25
C LEU A 567 10.50 38.59 15.45
N ASP A 568 11.60 38.22 16.10
CA ASP A 568 12.82 37.71 15.45
C ASP A 568 12.53 36.52 14.54
N ILE A 569 11.75 35.55 15.03
CA ILE A 569 11.33 34.39 14.23
C ILE A 569 10.40 34.83 13.10
N GLY A 570 9.47 35.73 13.39
CA GLY A 570 8.51 36.24 12.42
C GLY A 570 9.15 37.00 11.26
N GLU A 571 10.22 37.76 11.48
CA GLU A 571 10.95 38.50 10.43
C GLU A 571 11.62 37.57 9.42
N VAL A 572 12.05 36.38 9.86
CA VAL A 572 12.65 35.36 8.98
C VAL A 572 11.58 34.55 8.24
N SER A 573 10.44 34.28 8.89
CA SER A 573 9.53 33.22 8.48
C SER A 573 8.18 33.69 7.94
N LEU A 574 7.80 34.95 8.16
CA LEU A 574 6.52 35.51 7.76
C LEU A 574 6.71 36.75 6.88
N PRO A 575 5.80 37.01 5.92
CA PRO A 575 5.79 38.27 5.18
C PRO A 575 5.63 39.48 6.11
N ASP A 576 6.26 40.61 5.77
CA ASP A 576 6.21 41.84 6.59
C ASP A 576 4.79 42.36 6.88
N ASN A 577 3.86 42.12 5.96
CA ASN A 577 2.46 42.54 6.09
C ASN A 577 1.59 41.54 6.86
N HIS A 578 2.18 40.46 7.39
CA HIS A 578 1.46 39.43 8.10
C HIS A 578 0.83 39.97 9.40
N LYS A 579 -0.41 39.56 9.69
CA LYS A 579 -1.19 40.07 10.84
C LYS A 579 -0.46 39.89 12.17
N ARG A 580 0.23 38.76 12.37
CA ARG A 580 1.01 38.47 13.59
C ARG A 580 2.14 39.48 13.80
N MET A 581 2.86 39.85 12.73
CA MET A 581 3.95 40.84 12.78
C MET A 581 3.45 42.20 13.23
N LYS A 582 2.30 42.62 12.70
CA LYS A 582 1.65 43.86 13.12
C LYS A 582 1.29 43.86 14.60
N ILE A 583 0.72 42.76 15.10
CA ILE A 583 0.32 42.63 16.51
C ILE A 583 1.56 42.62 17.43
N LEU A 584 2.62 41.90 17.06
CA LEU A 584 3.87 41.87 17.81
C LEU A 584 4.49 43.26 17.95
N ARG A 585 4.68 43.97 16.83
CA ARG A 585 5.21 45.34 16.82
C ARG A 585 4.34 46.29 17.66
N GLN A 586 3.02 46.15 17.61
CA GLN A 586 2.10 46.93 18.44
C GLN A 586 2.25 46.62 19.94
N ASN A 587 2.34 45.35 20.32
CA ASN A 587 2.47 44.94 21.71
C ASN A 587 3.83 45.33 22.30
N ILE A 588 4.91 45.24 21.53
CA ILE A 588 6.24 45.73 21.91
C ILE A 588 6.19 47.22 22.19
N ALA A 589 5.70 48.01 21.22
CA ALA A 589 5.57 49.47 21.37
C ALA A 589 4.63 49.90 22.51
N LEU A 590 3.67 49.05 22.90
CA LEU A 590 2.82 49.28 24.06
C LEU A 590 3.60 49.09 25.36
N ILE A 591 4.38 48.00 25.46
CA ILE A 591 5.19 47.71 26.65
C ILE A 591 6.33 48.71 26.82
N GLU A 592 6.98 49.13 25.73
CA GLU A 592 8.05 50.14 25.77
C GLU A 592 7.59 51.50 26.32
N LYS A 593 6.27 51.78 26.34
CA LYS A 593 5.69 52.97 26.97
C LYS A 593 5.40 52.80 28.46
N GLU A 594 5.29 51.55 28.93
CA GLU A 594 4.98 51.18 30.31
C GLU A 594 6.26 50.91 31.14
N LEU A 595 7.39 50.65 30.47
CA LEU A 595 8.74 50.55 31.04
C LEU A 595 9.41 51.93 31.10
#